data_AF-A0A2N2ITT3-F1
#
_entry.id   AF-A0A2N2ITT3-F1
#
_cell.length_a   1.000
_cell.length_b   1.000
_cell.length_c   1.000
_cell.angle_alpha   90.00
_cell.angle_beta   90.00
_cell.angle_gamma   90.00
#
_symmetry.space_group_name_H-M   'P 1'
#
loop_
_entity.id
_entity.type
_entity.pdbx_description
1 polymer ?
#
loop_
_entity_poly.entity_id
_entity_poly.type
_entity_poly.pdbx_seq_one_letter_code
_entity_poly.pdbx_strand_id
1 'polypeptide(L)'
;VAHQAAGEVLGVDALATRTLRLLDRLVCRNLLFSALNGSAHGVYGSEKFERAMIEGERFLKHYQVMFSSEVVASFLRIARAVVDSPVFIRVLGGVHSLTVQRAADFHREMQIVQHAPTSTLRGVTVEEDLPETLELTYYSLRHMSSGAEQDTQVLASDALGRSTRVINTTTGLLERCDMTSMRERTHHWSPLKKETEFVTTERDQERCAYDSPKDRHVFPWIEVNARFGLIRRI
;
A
#
# COMPACT_ATOMS: atom_id res chain seq x y z
N VAL A 1 -38.08 9.77 -38.82
CA VAL A 1 -37.07 10.78 -39.23
C VAL A 1 -36.36 11.22 -37.96
N ALA A 2 -35.08 10.85 -37.88
CA ALA A 2 -34.03 11.18 -36.92
C ALA A 2 -34.40 11.83 -35.56
N HIS A 3 -34.21 11.08 -34.47
CA HIS A 3 -33.72 11.62 -33.20
C HIS A 3 -32.79 10.58 -32.55
N GLN A 4 -31.55 10.58 -33.03
CA GLN A 4 -30.40 9.93 -32.42
C GLN A 4 -29.30 11.00 -32.33
N ALA A 5 -28.49 10.93 -31.27
CA ALA A 5 -27.31 11.75 -30.98
C ALA A 5 -27.54 13.12 -30.31
N ALA A 6 -27.85 13.08 -29.02
CA ALA A 6 -27.33 14.03 -28.05
C ALA A 6 -26.86 13.23 -26.82
N GLY A 7 -25.86 12.38 -27.03
CA GLY A 7 -25.06 11.86 -25.92
C GLY A 7 -24.27 13.05 -25.37
N GLU A 8 -24.77 13.64 -24.28
CA GLU A 8 -24.05 14.66 -23.54
C GLU A 8 -22.71 14.09 -23.10
N VAL A 9 -21.67 14.57 -23.78
CA VAL A 9 -20.32 14.70 -23.27
C VAL A 9 -20.41 15.62 -22.03
N LEU A 10 -20.84 15.06 -20.90
CA LEU A 10 -20.57 15.62 -19.57
C LEU A 10 -19.07 15.41 -19.35
N GLY A 11 -18.31 16.27 -20.02
CA GLY A 11 -16.90 16.15 -20.26
C GLY A 11 -16.12 16.13 -18.96
N VAL A 12 -15.01 15.41 -19.02
CA VAL A 12 -13.95 15.32 -18.01
C VAL A 12 -13.66 16.67 -17.32
N ASP A 13 -13.84 17.79 -18.02
CA ASP A 13 -13.69 19.16 -17.53
C ASP A 13 -14.70 19.55 -16.43
N ALA A 14 -15.95 19.11 -16.50
CA ALA A 14 -16.95 19.40 -15.46
C ALA A 14 -16.64 18.62 -14.18
N LEU A 15 -16.14 17.40 -14.31
CA LEU A 15 -15.69 16.57 -13.19
C LEU A 15 -14.42 17.14 -12.56
N ALA A 16 -13.43 17.52 -13.38
CA ALA A 16 -12.20 18.15 -12.93
C ALA A 16 -12.47 19.49 -12.21
N THR A 17 -13.35 20.33 -12.76
CA THR A 17 -13.75 21.61 -12.16
C THR A 17 -14.47 21.40 -10.82
N ARG A 18 -15.32 20.37 -10.71
CA ARG A 18 -16.01 20.04 -9.46
C ARG A 18 -15.04 19.51 -8.40
N THR A 19 -14.09 18.66 -8.79
CA THR A 19 -13.04 18.14 -7.90
C THR A 19 -12.15 19.27 -7.38
N LEU A 20 -11.73 20.20 -8.24
CA LEU A 20 -10.94 21.37 -7.83
C LEU A 20 -11.68 22.25 -6.81
N ARG A 21 -12.98 22.51 -7.01
CA ARG A 21 -13.81 23.26 -6.04
C ARG A 21 -13.98 22.55 -4.70
N LEU A 22 -13.95 21.21 -4.66
CA LEU A 22 -13.99 20.45 -3.41
C LEU A 22 -12.65 20.54 -2.66
N LEU A 23 -11.54 20.59 -3.40
CA LEU A 23 -10.20 20.71 -2.85
C LEU A 23 -9.92 22.11 -2.28
N ASP A 24 -10.57 23.17 -2.79
CA ASP A 24 -10.43 24.54 -2.26
C ASP A 24 -10.84 24.69 -0.78
N ARG A 25 -11.65 23.77 -0.27
CA ARG A 25 -12.11 23.78 1.14
C ARG A 25 -11.30 22.84 2.03
N LEU A 26 -10.26 22.20 1.50
CA LEU A 26 -9.46 21.23 2.23
C LEU A 26 -8.52 21.94 3.21
N VAL A 27 -8.86 21.90 4.50
CA VAL A 27 -8.08 22.55 5.56
C VAL A 27 -6.88 21.70 5.99
N CYS A 28 -7.04 20.37 6.05
CA CYS A 28 -6.01 19.43 6.44
C CYS A 28 -6.30 18.03 5.88
N ARG A 29 -5.28 17.17 5.86
CA ARG A 29 -5.29 15.82 5.30
C ARG A 29 -4.94 14.79 6.37
N ASN A 30 -5.65 13.68 6.40
CA ASN A 30 -5.32 12.52 7.23
C ASN A 30 -5.03 11.33 6.32
N LEU A 31 -3.82 10.78 6.39
CA LEU A 31 -3.45 9.57 5.67
C LEU A 31 -3.41 8.40 6.67
N LEU A 32 -4.22 7.38 6.41
CA LEU A 32 -4.25 6.17 7.24
C LEU A 32 -3.27 5.16 6.68
N PHE A 33 -2.28 4.75 7.48
CA PHE A 33 -1.31 3.71 7.11
C PHE A 33 -0.67 3.93 5.74
N SER A 34 -0.19 5.16 5.53
CA SER A 34 0.28 5.64 4.23
C SER A 34 1.31 4.70 3.60
N ALA A 35 0.98 4.15 2.44
CA ALA A 35 1.92 3.43 1.58
C ALA A 35 2.50 4.35 0.50
N LEU A 36 2.67 5.65 0.77
CA LEU A 36 3.24 6.61 -0.18
C LEU A 36 4.65 6.23 -0.66
N ASN A 37 5.36 5.41 0.10
CA ASN A 37 6.65 4.83 -0.28
C ASN A 37 6.55 3.52 -1.04
N GLY A 38 5.34 3.07 -1.38
CA GLY A 38 5.04 1.68 -1.73
C GLY A 38 4.92 0.80 -0.48
N SER A 39 4.45 -0.43 -0.64
CA SER A 39 4.45 -1.43 0.43
C SER A 39 5.76 -2.23 0.38
N ALA A 40 6.35 -2.48 1.55
CA ALA A 40 7.55 -3.30 1.69
C ALA A 40 7.39 -4.67 1.02
N HIS A 41 6.20 -5.27 1.10
CA HIS A 41 5.86 -6.54 0.44
C HIS A 41 6.03 -6.50 -1.08
N GLY A 42 5.78 -5.35 -1.72
CA GLY A 42 5.94 -5.17 -3.15
C GLY A 42 7.39 -4.97 -3.59
N VAL A 43 8.18 -4.27 -2.78
CA VAL A 43 9.61 -4.04 -3.05
C VAL A 43 10.38 -5.36 -2.93
N TYR A 44 10.16 -6.13 -1.84
CA TYR A 44 10.77 -7.45 -1.68
C TYR A 44 10.23 -8.49 -2.65
N GLY A 45 8.96 -8.38 -3.09
CA GLY A 45 8.39 -9.28 -4.10
C GLY A 45 9.13 -9.19 -5.44
N SER A 46 9.49 -7.97 -5.86
CA SER A 46 10.23 -7.73 -7.11
C SER A 46 11.65 -8.29 -7.02
N GLU A 47 12.35 -8.06 -5.90
CA GLU A 47 13.70 -8.59 -5.66
C GLU A 47 13.72 -10.13 -5.60
N LYS A 48 12.74 -10.75 -4.92
CA LYS A 48 12.60 -12.21 -4.87
C LYS A 48 12.39 -12.79 -6.26
N PHE A 49 11.59 -12.13 -7.10
CA PHE A 49 11.37 -12.57 -8.47
C PHE A 49 12.63 -12.45 -9.32
N GLU A 50 13.36 -11.34 -9.22
CA GLU A 50 14.65 -11.17 -9.91
C GLU A 50 15.66 -12.24 -9.51
N ARG A 51 15.81 -12.50 -8.20
CA ARG A 51 16.69 -13.58 -7.70
C ARG A 51 16.26 -14.95 -8.19
N ALA A 52 14.96 -15.26 -8.16
CA ALA A 52 14.43 -16.53 -8.67
C ALA A 52 14.71 -16.70 -10.18
N MET A 53 14.63 -15.62 -10.96
CA MET A 53 14.98 -15.64 -12.39
C MET A 53 16.47 -15.89 -12.61
N ILE A 54 17.35 -15.24 -11.83
CA ILE A 54 18.82 -15.44 -11.91
C ILE A 54 19.19 -16.88 -11.51
N GLU A 55 18.62 -17.39 -10.41
CA GLU A 55 18.85 -18.77 -9.96
C GLU A 55 18.29 -19.79 -10.95
N GLY A 56 17.09 -19.54 -11.48
CA GLY A 56 16.49 -20.35 -12.53
C GLY A 56 17.35 -20.40 -13.80
N GLU A 57 17.91 -19.26 -14.23
CA GLU A 57 18.83 -19.20 -15.36
C GLU A 57 20.11 -20.01 -15.08
N ARG A 58 20.71 -19.88 -13.89
CA ARG A 58 21.90 -20.65 -13.50
C ARG A 58 21.62 -22.14 -13.47
N PHE A 59 20.48 -22.55 -12.91
CA PHE A 59 20.01 -23.93 -12.91
C PHE A 59 19.85 -24.44 -14.35
N LEU A 60 19.14 -23.71 -15.20
CA LEU A 60 18.92 -24.11 -16.59
C LEU A 60 20.22 -24.24 -17.38
N LYS A 61 21.17 -23.30 -17.22
CA LYS A 61 22.49 -23.37 -17.85
C LYS A 61 23.30 -24.57 -17.40
N HIS A 62 23.24 -24.92 -16.10
CA HIS A 62 23.91 -26.11 -15.57
C HIS A 62 23.41 -27.40 -16.24
N TYR A 63 22.10 -27.48 -16.48
CA TYR A 63 21.46 -28.67 -17.03
C TYR A 63 21.35 -28.69 -18.56
N GLN A 64 21.58 -27.55 -19.24
CA GLN A 64 21.68 -27.48 -20.71
C GLN A 64 22.80 -28.36 -21.28
N VAL A 65 23.81 -28.70 -20.48
CA VAL A 65 24.90 -29.62 -20.87
C VAL A 65 24.51 -31.09 -20.66
N MET A 66 23.53 -31.35 -19.78
CA MET A 66 23.19 -32.70 -19.29
C MET A 66 21.94 -33.31 -19.94
N PHE A 67 21.05 -32.50 -20.51
CA PHE A 67 19.78 -32.96 -21.07
C PHE A 67 19.60 -32.60 -22.55
N SER A 68 18.77 -33.38 -23.25
CA SER A 68 18.44 -33.11 -24.65
C SER A 68 17.62 -31.83 -24.80
N SER A 69 17.66 -31.24 -26.00
CA SER A 69 16.88 -30.07 -26.38
C SER A 69 15.38 -30.20 -26.08
N GLU A 70 14.83 -31.41 -26.21
CA GLU A 70 13.41 -31.71 -26.03
C GLU A 70 12.98 -31.67 -24.56
N VAL A 71 13.87 -32.11 -23.65
CA VAL A 71 13.62 -32.07 -22.20
C VAL A 71 13.66 -30.62 -21.72
N VAL A 72 14.67 -29.85 -22.14
CA VAL A 72 14.78 -28.41 -21.85
C VAL A 72 13.55 -27.66 -22.41
N ALA A 73 13.15 -27.94 -23.65
CA ALA A 73 11.98 -27.32 -24.25
C ALA A 73 10.68 -27.66 -23.51
N SER A 74 10.53 -28.89 -23.02
CA SER A 74 9.35 -29.31 -22.25
C SER A 74 9.30 -28.64 -20.88
N PHE A 75 10.43 -28.55 -20.19
CA PHE A 75 10.52 -27.80 -18.93
C PHE A 75 10.19 -26.32 -19.12
N LEU A 76 10.75 -25.66 -20.15
CA LEU A 76 10.46 -24.26 -20.45
C LEU A 76 8.98 -24.02 -20.78
N ARG A 77 8.31 -24.97 -21.46
CA ARG A 77 6.85 -24.89 -21.69
C ARG A 77 6.05 -24.95 -20.39
N ILE A 78 6.44 -25.81 -19.45
CA ILE A 78 5.77 -25.93 -18.14
C ILE A 78 6.03 -24.66 -17.31
N ALA A 79 7.27 -24.19 -17.25
CA ALA A 79 7.62 -22.94 -16.55
C ALA A 79 6.84 -21.75 -17.13
N ARG A 80 6.74 -21.67 -18.47
CA ARG A 80 5.93 -20.66 -19.14
C ARG A 80 4.45 -20.75 -18.78
N ALA A 81 3.87 -21.95 -18.76
CA ALA A 81 2.46 -22.12 -18.37
C ALA A 81 2.17 -21.70 -16.92
N VAL A 82 3.14 -21.89 -16.02
CA VAL A 82 3.05 -21.44 -14.62
C VAL A 82 3.13 -19.91 -14.54
N VAL A 83 4.08 -19.28 -15.25
CA VAL A 83 4.24 -17.82 -15.30
C VAL A 83 3.05 -17.14 -15.98
N ASP A 84 2.50 -17.74 -17.03
CA ASP A 84 1.33 -17.22 -17.76
C ASP A 84 0.02 -17.47 -16.99
N SER A 85 0.06 -18.14 -15.82
CA SER A 85 -1.15 -18.45 -15.08
C SER A 85 -1.81 -17.18 -14.51
N PRO A 86 -3.16 -17.09 -14.50
CA PRO A 86 -3.87 -15.94 -13.95
C PRO A 86 -3.63 -15.69 -12.46
N VAL A 87 -3.21 -16.72 -11.72
CA VAL A 87 -2.82 -16.61 -10.31
C VAL A 87 -1.47 -15.95 -10.21
N PHE A 88 -0.49 -16.43 -10.99
CA PHE A 88 0.85 -15.84 -11.04
C PHE A 88 0.81 -14.39 -11.50
N ILE A 89 0.09 -14.08 -12.60
CA ILE A 89 -0.07 -12.71 -13.10
C ILE A 89 -0.77 -11.80 -12.08
N ARG A 90 -1.75 -12.29 -11.31
CA ARG A 90 -2.40 -11.49 -10.27
C ARG A 90 -1.48 -11.20 -9.08
N VAL A 91 -0.71 -12.20 -8.64
CA VAL A 91 0.30 -12.04 -7.59
C VAL A 91 1.39 -11.06 -8.05
N LEU A 92 1.91 -11.24 -9.27
CA LEU A 92 2.92 -10.36 -9.85
C LEU A 92 2.37 -8.95 -10.11
N GLY A 93 1.10 -8.83 -10.53
CA GLY A 93 0.42 -7.56 -10.75
C GLY A 93 0.21 -6.77 -9.46
N GLY A 94 -0.14 -7.45 -8.38
CA GLY A 94 -0.18 -6.88 -7.03
C GLY A 94 1.19 -6.37 -6.57
N VAL A 95 2.25 -7.15 -6.80
CA VAL A 95 3.64 -6.77 -6.52
C VAL A 95 4.11 -5.61 -7.42
N HIS A 96 3.71 -5.59 -8.70
CA HIS A 96 4.09 -4.53 -9.65
C HIS A 96 3.41 -3.19 -9.37
N SER A 97 2.19 -3.20 -8.82
CA SER A 97 1.49 -1.98 -8.37
C SER A 97 2.23 -1.22 -7.25
N LEU A 98 3.26 -1.86 -6.68
CA LEU A 98 4.05 -1.38 -5.55
C LEU A 98 5.54 -1.16 -5.91
N THR A 99 5.87 -1.13 -7.21
CA THR A 99 7.25 -0.85 -7.69
C THR A 99 7.63 0.62 -7.55
N VAL A 100 8.94 0.92 -7.52
CA VAL A 100 9.46 2.29 -7.48
C VAL A 100 9.00 3.11 -8.69
N GLN A 101 8.93 2.51 -9.88
CA GLN A 101 8.46 3.19 -11.09
C GLN A 101 6.98 3.57 -10.99
N ARG A 102 6.12 2.67 -10.50
CA ARG A 102 4.70 2.97 -10.27
C ARG A 102 4.50 3.99 -9.17
N ALA A 103 5.31 3.94 -8.11
CA ALA A 103 5.33 5.00 -7.11
C ALA A 103 5.72 6.35 -7.76
N ALA A 104 6.71 6.37 -8.66
CA ALA A 104 7.11 7.58 -9.37
C ALA A 104 6.01 8.15 -10.27
N ASP A 105 5.33 7.28 -11.03
CA ASP A 105 4.18 7.65 -11.85
C ASP A 105 3.04 8.21 -10.99
N PHE A 106 2.72 7.53 -9.89
CA PHE A 106 1.70 7.96 -8.93
C PHE A 106 2.03 9.33 -8.33
N HIS A 107 3.28 9.55 -7.89
CA HIS A 107 3.71 10.84 -7.35
C HIS A 107 3.76 11.96 -8.39
N ARG A 108 3.93 11.64 -9.68
CA ARG A 108 3.83 12.63 -10.76
C ARG A 108 2.39 13.07 -10.98
N GLU A 109 1.44 12.14 -10.89
CA GLU A 109 0.03 12.36 -11.24
C GLU A 109 -0.83 12.78 -10.03
N MET A 110 -0.25 12.77 -8.83
CA MET A 110 -0.96 13.14 -7.61
C MET A 110 -1.41 14.61 -7.63
N GLN A 111 -2.70 14.81 -7.48
CA GLN A 111 -3.28 16.13 -7.28
C GLN A 111 -3.22 16.51 -5.79
N ILE A 112 -2.52 17.60 -5.48
CA ILE A 112 -2.24 18.00 -4.10
C ILE A 112 -2.64 19.45 -3.85
N VAL A 113 -3.35 19.67 -2.75
CA VAL A 113 -3.56 21.01 -2.18
C VAL A 113 -2.29 21.43 -1.45
N GLN A 114 -1.58 22.41 -2.00
CA GLN A 114 -0.22 22.77 -1.58
C GLN A 114 -0.13 23.32 -0.16
N HIS A 115 -1.21 23.89 0.37
CA HIS A 115 -1.25 24.50 1.69
C HIS A 115 -1.85 23.59 2.75
N ALA A 116 -2.40 22.43 2.38
CA ALA A 116 -3.13 21.57 3.30
C ALA A 116 -2.14 20.72 4.11
N PRO A 117 -1.96 20.98 5.42
CA PRO A 117 -1.18 20.13 6.30
C PRO A 117 -1.63 18.68 6.24
N THR A 118 -0.68 17.76 6.39
CA THR A 118 -0.89 16.31 6.32
C THR A 118 -0.48 15.68 7.64
N SER A 119 -1.39 14.94 8.26
CA SER A 119 -1.09 14.02 9.35
C SER A 119 -1.15 12.59 8.83
N THR A 120 -0.40 11.68 9.45
CA THR A 120 -0.30 10.29 9.00
C THR A 120 -0.36 9.32 10.18
N LEU A 121 -1.42 8.52 10.24
CA LEU A 121 -1.53 7.44 11.21
C LEU A 121 -0.47 6.37 10.92
N ARG A 122 0.31 6.01 11.94
CA ARG A 122 1.35 4.98 11.89
C ARG A 122 0.98 3.85 12.83
N GLY A 123 0.78 2.65 12.28
CA GLY A 123 0.52 1.46 13.06
C GLY A 123 1.80 0.75 13.48
N VAL A 124 1.79 0.20 14.69
CA VAL A 124 2.75 -0.77 15.18
C VAL A 124 1.98 -1.94 15.77
N THR A 125 2.08 -3.09 15.14
CA THR A 125 1.49 -4.35 15.61
C THR A 125 2.47 -5.08 16.51
N VAL A 126 1.95 -5.73 17.53
CA VAL A 126 2.66 -6.65 18.42
C VAL A 126 1.95 -7.99 18.44
N GLU A 127 2.62 -9.04 18.92
CA GLU A 127 2.12 -10.42 18.85
C GLU A 127 0.82 -10.63 19.64
N GLU A 128 0.61 -9.85 20.70
CA GLU A 128 -0.59 -9.95 21.54
C GLU A 128 -1.86 -9.55 20.78
N ASP A 129 -1.74 -8.59 19.86
CA ASP A 129 -2.86 -8.00 19.12
C ASP A 129 -2.82 -8.39 17.64
N LEU A 130 -2.00 -9.38 17.28
CA LEU A 130 -1.78 -9.82 15.92
C LEU A 130 -2.89 -10.79 15.50
N PRO A 131 -3.69 -10.43 14.47
CA PRO A 131 -4.66 -11.37 13.96
C PRO A 131 -4.01 -12.61 13.37
N GLU A 132 -4.63 -13.77 13.58
CA GLU A 132 -4.11 -15.06 13.13
C GLU A 132 -3.87 -15.11 11.63
N THR A 133 -4.79 -14.54 10.86
CA THR A 133 -4.68 -14.46 9.40
C THR A 133 -3.51 -13.61 8.91
N LEU A 134 -2.93 -12.78 9.77
CA LEU A 134 -1.81 -11.90 9.44
C LEU A 134 -0.46 -12.40 9.98
N GLU A 135 -0.42 -13.53 10.72
CA GLU A 135 0.81 -14.02 11.34
C GLU A 135 1.94 -14.29 10.33
N LEU A 136 1.62 -15.01 9.25
CA LEU A 136 2.61 -15.31 8.21
C LEU A 136 3.19 -14.02 7.64
N THR A 137 2.34 -13.03 7.38
CA THR A 137 2.74 -11.74 6.82
C THR A 137 3.56 -10.93 7.81
N TYR A 138 3.17 -10.91 9.09
CA TYR A 138 3.87 -10.25 10.18
C TYR A 138 5.28 -10.81 10.37
N TYR A 139 5.42 -12.14 10.50
CA TYR A 139 6.72 -12.77 10.69
C TYR A 139 7.60 -12.67 9.44
N SER A 140 7.01 -12.79 8.24
CA SER A 140 7.74 -12.56 6.99
C SER A 140 8.30 -11.15 6.91
N LEU A 141 7.48 -10.13 7.21
CA LEU A 141 7.92 -8.73 7.18
C LEU A 141 8.96 -8.46 8.25
N ARG A 142 8.75 -8.97 9.48
CA ARG A 142 9.71 -8.87 10.59
C ARG A 142 11.07 -9.47 10.22
N HIS A 143 11.08 -10.60 9.53
CA HIS A 143 12.32 -11.21 9.05
C HIS A 143 13.01 -10.35 7.97
N MET A 144 12.24 -9.88 6.97
CA MET A 144 12.77 -9.05 5.88
C MET A 144 13.28 -7.68 6.36
N SER A 145 12.67 -7.12 7.42
CA SER A 145 12.99 -5.80 7.96
C SER A 145 13.92 -5.82 9.16
N SER A 146 14.51 -6.98 9.50
CA SER A 146 15.36 -7.15 10.68
C SER A 146 14.70 -6.71 11.99
N GLY A 147 13.40 -6.95 12.12
CA GLY A 147 12.64 -6.64 13.34
C GLY A 147 12.09 -5.22 13.43
N ALA A 148 12.11 -4.43 12.35
CA ALA A 148 11.56 -3.07 12.37
C ALA A 148 10.05 -3.05 12.67
N GLU A 149 9.60 -2.02 13.38
CA GLU A 149 8.20 -1.77 13.70
C GLU A 149 7.32 -1.63 12.45
N GLN A 150 6.14 -2.25 12.45
CA GLN A 150 5.28 -2.38 11.28
C GLN A 150 3.83 -2.72 11.65
N ASP A 151 2.89 -2.44 10.75
CA ASP A 151 1.44 -2.59 10.97
C ASP A 151 0.81 -3.84 10.28
N THR A 152 1.65 -4.82 9.94
CA THR A 152 1.50 -5.99 9.05
C THR A 152 1.72 -5.75 7.56
N GLN A 153 1.82 -4.49 7.11
CA GLN A 153 1.91 -4.17 5.68
C GLN A 153 2.97 -3.10 5.33
N VAL A 154 3.16 -2.13 6.21
CA VAL A 154 4.04 -0.97 6.04
C VAL A 154 4.87 -0.81 7.31
N LEU A 155 6.16 -0.48 7.14
CA LEU A 155 7.02 -0.15 8.26
C LEU A 155 6.59 1.19 8.87
N ALA A 156 6.69 1.34 10.18
CA ALA A 156 6.36 2.59 10.86
C ALA A 156 7.26 3.77 10.41
N SER A 157 8.47 3.47 9.91
CA SER A 157 9.38 4.44 9.27
C SER A 157 8.95 4.87 7.86
N ASP A 158 8.17 4.03 7.18
CA ASP A 158 7.73 4.26 5.79
C ASP A 158 6.33 4.86 5.71
N ALA A 159 5.52 4.70 6.77
CA ALA A 159 4.20 5.27 6.92
C ALA A 159 4.25 6.79 7.18
N LEU A 160 4.63 7.55 6.16
CA LEU A 160 4.83 9.01 6.21
C LEU A 160 3.88 9.75 5.28
N GLY A 161 3.73 11.06 5.51
CA GLY A 161 2.95 11.95 4.65
C GLY A 161 3.62 12.28 3.32
N ARG A 162 4.84 11.76 3.11
CA ARG A 162 5.73 12.04 1.99
C ARG A 162 6.42 10.77 1.49
N SER A 163 6.96 10.85 0.28
CA SER A 163 7.88 9.82 -0.20
C SER A 163 9.32 10.09 0.21
N THR A 164 10.02 9.06 0.68
CA THR A 164 11.47 9.01 0.91
C THR A 164 12.21 8.31 -0.24
N ARG A 165 11.49 7.62 -1.13
CA ARG A 165 12.05 6.84 -2.25
C ARG A 165 11.95 7.57 -3.59
N VAL A 166 10.90 8.36 -3.78
CA VAL A 166 10.68 9.16 -5.00
C VAL A 166 10.82 10.64 -4.64
N ILE A 167 11.80 11.31 -5.22
CA ILE A 167 12.08 12.73 -4.94
C ILE A 167 11.72 13.55 -6.19
N ASN A 168 10.68 14.37 -6.08
CA ASN A 168 10.25 15.31 -7.11
C ASN A 168 9.56 16.53 -6.46
N THR A 169 9.09 17.47 -7.28
CA THR A 169 8.40 18.68 -6.79
C THR A 169 7.16 18.35 -5.94
N THR A 170 6.41 17.31 -6.31
CA THR A 170 5.21 16.85 -5.61
C THR A 170 5.53 16.26 -4.23
N THR A 171 6.55 15.41 -4.13
CA THR A 171 6.96 14.82 -2.85
C THR A 171 7.65 15.84 -1.94
N GLY A 172 8.35 16.82 -2.52
CA GLY A 172 8.84 17.98 -1.76
C GLY A 172 7.72 18.88 -1.23
N LEU A 173 6.60 19.02 -1.95
CA LEU A 173 5.39 19.70 -1.44
C LEU A 173 4.77 18.93 -0.27
N LEU A 174 4.64 17.61 -0.39
CA LEU A 174 4.15 16.74 0.67
C LEU A 174 5.02 16.83 1.93
N GLU A 175 6.34 16.83 1.77
CA GLU A 175 7.28 16.97 2.88
C GLU A 175 7.06 18.26 3.67
N ARG A 176 6.85 19.39 2.99
CA ARG A 176 6.57 20.66 3.66
C ARG A 176 5.22 20.67 4.40
N CYS A 177 4.29 19.82 3.99
CA CYS A 177 2.97 19.69 4.62
C CYS A 177 2.94 18.63 5.73
N ASP A 178 3.94 17.75 5.82
CA ASP A 178 3.91 16.61 6.74
C ASP A 178 4.12 17.08 8.19
N MET A 179 3.05 17.02 8.98
CA MET A 179 3.06 17.33 10.41
C MET A 179 3.37 16.11 11.25
N THR A 180 3.31 14.92 10.65
CA THR A 180 3.33 13.62 11.34
C THR A 180 2.23 13.49 12.41
N SER A 181 2.16 12.33 13.07
CA SER A 181 1.32 12.09 14.26
C SER A 181 1.90 10.96 15.11
N MET A 182 1.37 10.77 16.30
CA MET A 182 1.80 9.68 17.19
C MET A 182 1.69 8.31 16.50
N ARG A 183 2.58 7.38 16.88
CA ARG A 183 2.46 5.97 16.50
C ARG A 183 1.41 5.32 17.38
N GLU A 184 0.56 4.51 16.77
CA GLU A 184 -0.52 3.80 17.43
C GLU A 184 -0.24 2.31 17.45
N ARG A 185 -0.54 1.65 18.56
CA ARG A 185 -0.49 0.18 18.68
C ARG A 185 -1.67 -0.43 17.94
N THR A 186 -1.58 -0.57 16.63
CA THR A 186 -2.65 -1.02 15.74
C THR A 186 -2.08 -1.69 14.50
N HIS A 187 -2.89 -2.53 13.85
CA HIS A 187 -2.59 -3.12 12.56
C HIS A 187 -3.49 -2.52 11.47
N HIS A 188 -3.08 -2.64 10.21
CA HIS A 188 -3.74 -2.01 9.04
C HIS A 188 -5.20 -2.46 8.81
N TRP A 189 -5.57 -3.64 9.34
CA TRP A 189 -6.87 -4.28 9.13
C TRP A 189 -7.89 -3.97 10.23
N SER A 190 -7.49 -3.28 11.29
CA SER A 190 -8.38 -2.88 12.38
C SER A 190 -8.94 -1.49 12.06
N PRO A 191 -10.20 -1.16 12.41
CA PRO A 191 -11.23 -2.11 12.84
C PRO A 191 -11.77 -2.90 11.64
N LEU A 192 -12.16 -4.15 11.85
CA LEU A 192 -12.81 -4.93 10.80
C LEU A 192 -14.16 -4.32 10.41
N LYS A 193 -14.42 -4.32 9.10
CA LYS A 193 -15.78 -4.08 8.59
C LYS A 193 -16.55 -5.40 8.55
N LYS A 194 -17.88 -5.32 8.50
CA LYS A 194 -18.78 -6.48 8.43
C LYS A 194 -18.45 -7.40 7.26
N GLU A 195 -18.04 -6.84 6.13
CA GLU A 195 -17.69 -7.57 4.91
C GLU A 195 -16.45 -8.45 5.07
N THR A 196 -15.63 -8.17 6.08
CA THR A 196 -14.35 -8.85 6.35
C THR A 196 -14.38 -9.67 7.65
N GLU A 197 -15.52 -9.72 8.36
CA GLU A 197 -15.68 -10.45 9.63
C GLU A 197 -15.40 -11.96 9.50
N PHE A 198 -15.56 -12.53 8.29
CA PHE A 198 -15.29 -13.95 8.04
C PHE A 198 -13.82 -14.36 8.26
N VAL A 199 -12.89 -13.41 8.34
CA VAL A 199 -11.47 -13.67 8.59
C VAL A 199 -11.15 -13.79 10.08
N THR A 200 -12.09 -13.46 10.96
CA THR A 200 -11.91 -13.48 12.42
C THR A 200 -11.99 -14.91 12.94
N THR A 201 -10.90 -15.40 13.51
CA THR A 201 -10.85 -16.72 14.16
C THR A 201 -11.37 -16.66 15.59
N GLU A 202 -11.63 -17.81 16.22
CA GLU A 202 -11.99 -17.88 17.66
C GLU A 202 -10.93 -17.21 18.52
N ARG A 203 -9.65 -17.42 18.21
CA ARG A 203 -8.51 -16.81 18.89
C ARG A 203 -8.52 -15.29 18.74
N ASP A 204 -8.85 -14.77 17.56
CA ASP A 204 -8.93 -13.33 17.32
C ASP A 204 -10.09 -12.69 18.11
N GLN A 205 -11.20 -13.41 18.31
CA GLN A 205 -12.32 -12.96 19.15
C GLN A 205 -11.92 -12.94 20.63
N GLU A 206 -11.27 -14.00 21.13
CA GLU A 206 -10.81 -14.08 22.52
C GLU A 206 -9.81 -12.97 22.86
N ARG A 207 -8.97 -12.59 21.90
CA ARG A 207 -7.96 -11.53 22.06
C ARG A 207 -8.46 -10.14 21.69
N CYS A 208 -9.70 -10.01 21.23
CA CYS A 208 -10.23 -8.75 20.71
C CYS A 208 -9.31 -8.12 19.64
N ALA A 209 -8.65 -8.95 18.81
CA ALA A 209 -7.55 -8.53 17.94
C ALA A 209 -7.95 -7.42 16.95
N TYR A 210 -9.23 -7.40 16.56
CA TYR A 210 -9.80 -6.42 15.64
C TYR A 210 -10.64 -5.31 16.31
N ASP A 211 -10.90 -5.41 17.61
CA ASP A 211 -11.84 -4.56 18.36
C ASP A 211 -11.18 -3.32 18.96
N SER A 212 -10.33 -2.66 18.17
CA SER A 212 -9.75 -1.41 18.62
C SER A 212 -10.74 -0.24 18.50
N PRO A 213 -10.65 0.79 19.37
CA PRO A 213 -11.48 1.97 19.28
C PRO A 213 -11.36 2.63 17.89
N LYS A 214 -12.49 2.75 17.17
CA LYS A 214 -12.50 3.25 15.78
C LYS A 214 -11.99 4.68 15.66
N ASP A 215 -12.15 5.43 16.74
CA ASP A 215 -11.75 6.82 16.88
C ASP A 215 -10.23 6.98 16.91
N ARG A 216 -9.45 5.93 17.22
CA ARG A 216 -7.99 5.94 17.17
C ARG A 216 -7.40 6.30 15.81
N HIS A 217 -8.17 6.12 14.73
CA HIS A 217 -7.76 6.50 13.37
C HIS A 217 -7.90 7.99 13.09
N VAL A 218 -8.62 8.69 13.94
CA VAL A 218 -9.01 10.09 13.75
C VAL A 218 -8.44 10.96 14.86
N PHE A 219 -8.34 10.45 16.09
CA PHE A 219 -7.88 11.20 17.25
C PHE A 219 -6.48 11.79 17.11
N PRO A 220 -5.45 11.06 16.63
CA PRO A 220 -4.13 11.66 16.42
C PRO A 220 -4.18 12.83 15.44
N TRP A 221 -5.00 12.73 14.39
CA TRP A 221 -5.21 13.82 13.44
C TRP A 221 -5.98 14.99 14.09
N ILE A 222 -7.05 14.74 14.85
CA ILE A 222 -7.78 15.80 15.58
C ILE A 222 -6.84 16.52 16.54
N GLU A 223 -6.06 15.78 17.32
CA GLU A 223 -5.16 16.33 18.33
C GLU A 223 -4.10 17.23 17.70
N VAL A 224 -3.44 16.76 16.63
CA VAL A 224 -2.44 17.54 15.89
C VAL A 224 -3.10 18.80 15.32
N ASN A 225 -4.21 18.68 14.60
CA ASN A 225 -4.87 19.84 13.99
C ASN A 225 -5.43 20.82 15.02
N ALA A 226 -5.90 20.35 16.18
CA ALA A 226 -6.35 21.19 17.28
C ALA A 226 -5.18 21.91 17.97
N ARG A 227 -4.02 21.26 18.12
CA ARG A 227 -2.81 21.89 18.68
C ARG A 227 -2.29 23.04 17.82
N PHE A 228 -2.40 22.92 16.50
CA PHE A 228 -1.97 23.95 15.55
C PHE A 228 -3.10 24.92 15.14
N GLY A 229 -4.26 24.89 15.82
CA GLY A 229 -5.35 25.83 15.60
C GLY A 229 -6.12 25.66 14.29
N LEU A 230 -5.91 24.55 13.57
CA LEU A 230 -6.60 24.20 12.33
C LEU A 230 -8.03 23.71 12.59
N ILE A 231 -8.25 23.08 13.75
CA ILE A 231 -9.57 22.73 14.28
C ILE A 231 -9.81 23.54 15.54
N ARG A 232 -10.95 24.22 15.62
CA ARG A 232 -11.36 24.95 16.83
C ARG A 232 -11.72 23.95 17.93
N ARG A 233 -11.13 24.12 19.11
CA ARG A 233 -11.64 23.47 20.34
C ARG A 233 -12.95 24.18 20.70
N ILE A 234 -14.05 23.43 20.73
CA ILE A 234 -15.35 23.91 21.22
C ILE A 234 -15.34 23.81 22.75
#